data_AF-A0A3N5NMV2-F1
#
_entry.id   AF-A0A3N5NMV2-F1
#
_cell.length_a   1.000
_cell.length_b   1.000
_cell.length_c   1.000
_cell.angle_alpha   90.00
_cell.angle_beta   90.00
_cell.angle_gamma   90.00
#
_symmetry.space_group_name_H-M   'P 1'
#
loop_
_entity.id
_entity.type
_entity.pdbx_description
1 polymer ?
#
loop_
_entity_poly.entity_id
_entity_poly.type
_entity_poly.pdbx_seq_one_letter_code
_entity_poly.pdbx_strand_id
1 'polypeptide(L)'
;MKHQGKIQDISTHKTDRPLSVGDNATIPDPEVCEKKPRRCFTASYKLRILKEFDDCTQPREKGALLRREGLYHSNICTWSRQREKGELQGLAPKKRGRKAKEVNPLTMSVARLERENKRLNEKLRQAETIIEVQKKISEILGISQPEGVEKS
;
A
#
# COMPACT_ATOMS: atom_id res chain seq x y z
N MET A 1 6.76 46.90 21.33
CA MET A 1 7.79 46.20 22.14
C MET A 1 7.13 45.03 22.85
N LYS A 2 7.92 43.99 23.10
CA LYS A 2 7.55 42.63 23.50
C LYS A 2 6.90 42.62 24.90
N HIS A 3 6.10 41.59 25.17
CA HIS A 3 6.10 40.69 26.35
C HIS A 3 4.81 39.85 26.26
N GLN A 4 4.80 38.58 25.83
CA GLN A 4 5.26 37.34 26.48
C GLN A 4 4.76 37.10 27.91
N GLY A 5 4.28 35.87 28.15
CA GLY A 5 4.15 35.19 29.46
C GLY A 5 2.76 35.34 30.09
N LYS A 6 1.85 34.35 30.14
CA LYS A 6 1.87 32.94 30.61
C LYS A 6 1.85 32.82 32.14
N ILE A 7 1.12 31.77 32.59
CA ILE A 7 1.17 31.08 33.90
C ILE A 7 0.21 31.70 34.93
N GLN A 8 -0.97 31.11 35.16
CA GLN A 8 -1.34 29.93 35.99
C GLN A 8 -1.58 30.27 37.48
N ASP A 9 -2.55 29.53 37.99
CA ASP A 9 -2.95 29.28 39.37
C ASP A 9 -3.61 30.44 40.13
N ILE A 10 -4.85 30.21 40.59
CA ILE A 10 -5.08 29.77 41.97
C ILE A 10 -6.49 29.19 42.14
N SER A 11 -6.49 27.93 42.58
CA SER A 11 -7.57 27.17 43.20
C SER A 11 -8.33 27.99 44.24
N THR A 12 -9.66 27.92 44.26
CA THR A 12 -10.40 28.29 45.47
C THR A 12 -11.88 27.80 45.47
N HIS A 13 -12.16 26.92 46.44
CA HIS A 13 -13.43 26.50 47.07
C HIS A 13 -14.46 25.62 46.34
N LYS A 14 -14.47 24.38 46.82
CA LYS A 14 -15.60 23.48 47.01
C LYS A 14 -16.75 24.17 47.76
N THR A 15 -17.97 24.06 47.24
CA THR A 15 -19.20 24.19 48.01
C THR A 15 -20.11 23.01 47.66
N ASP A 16 -20.20 22.05 48.57
CA ASP A 16 -21.19 20.98 48.53
C ASP A 16 -22.58 21.56 48.81
N ARG A 17 -23.56 21.39 47.90
CA ARG A 17 -25.00 21.31 48.22
C ARG A 17 -25.82 20.78 47.03
N PRO A 18 -26.97 20.14 47.28
CA PRO A 18 -27.14 18.70 47.17
C PRO A 18 -27.95 18.29 45.93
N LEU A 19 -27.88 16.99 45.61
CA LEU A 19 -28.70 16.30 44.61
C LEU A 19 -30.19 16.60 44.82
N SER A 20 -30.77 17.39 43.91
CA SER A 20 -32.22 17.43 43.69
C SER A 20 -32.54 16.43 42.59
N VAL A 21 -33.04 15.27 43.00
CA VAL A 21 -33.73 14.32 42.12
C VAL A 21 -35.14 14.85 41.89
N GLY A 22 -35.54 14.96 40.62
CA GLY A 22 -36.83 15.49 40.16
C GLY A 22 -36.55 16.58 39.12
N ASP A 23 -36.80 16.42 37.83
CA ASP A 23 -37.73 15.54 37.14
C ASP A 23 -37.07 14.94 35.90
N ASN A 24 -37.48 13.73 35.52
CA ASN A 24 -37.36 13.25 34.15
C ASN A 24 -38.22 14.18 33.26
N ALA A 25 -37.72 15.37 32.98
CA ALA A 25 -38.20 16.17 31.88
C ALA A 25 -37.74 15.43 30.62
N THR A 26 -38.67 14.65 30.07
CA THR A 26 -38.65 14.06 28.74
C THR A 26 -38.09 15.11 27.78
N ILE A 27 -36.79 15.06 27.51
CA ILE A 27 -36.22 15.81 26.40
C ILE A 27 -36.95 15.24 25.18
N PRO A 28 -37.80 16.03 24.48
CA PRO A 28 -38.46 15.52 23.31
C PRO A 28 -37.38 15.07 22.32
N ASP A 29 -37.55 13.86 21.79
CA ASP A 29 -36.63 13.27 20.82
C ASP A 29 -36.36 14.31 19.73
N PRO A 30 -35.12 14.73 19.47
CA PRO A 30 -34.84 15.78 18.52
C PRO A 30 -35.45 15.41 17.17
N GLU A 31 -36.43 16.17 16.71
CA GLU A 31 -37.12 15.97 15.42
C GLU A 31 -36.16 16.00 14.22
N VAL A 32 -34.92 16.46 14.45
CA VAL A 32 -33.82 16.47 13.49
C VAL A 32 -32.83 15.38 13.85
N CYS A 33 -32.79 14.31 13.05
CA CYS A 33 -31.74 13.29 13.14
C CYS A 33 -30.34 13.95 13.16
N GLU A 34 -29.53 13.63 14.17
CA GLU A 34 -28.22 14.24 14.45
C GLU A 34 -27.24 14.21 13.25
N LYS A 35 -27.44 13.29 12.30
CA LYS A 35 -26.58 13.13 11.11
C LYS A 35 -27.41 12.87 9.86
N LYS A 36 -27.44 13.86 8.96
CA LYS A 36 -27.94 13.67 7.59
C LYS A 36 -27.07 12.64 6.85
N PRO A 37 -27.65 11.56 6.29
CA PRO A 37 -26.87 10.58 5.53
C PRO A 37 -26.21 11.26 4.33
N ARG A 38 -24.91 11.01 4.15
CA ARG A 38 -24.17 11.50 2.97
C ARG A 38 -24.54 10.62 1.78
N ARG A 39 -24.71 11.25 0.61
CA ARG A 39 -24.99 10.53 -0.64
C ARG A 39 -23.81 9.61 -0.98
N CYS A 40 -24.07 8.31 -1.10
CA CYS A 40 -23.10 7.30 -1.53
C CYS A 40 -23.45 6.82 -2.94
N PHE A 41 -22.45 6.80 -3.83
CA PHE A 41 -22.62 6.28 -5.19
C PHE A 41 -22.17 4.82 -5.24
N THR A 42 -23.13 3.91 -5.40
CA THR A 42 -22.86 2.49 -5.60
C THR A 42 -22.13 2.25 -6.93
N ALA A 43 -21.38 1.16 -7.04
CA ALA A 43 -20.72 0.81 -8.30
C ALA A 43 -21.72 0.63 -9.46
N SER A 44 -22.86 -0.01 -9.19
CA SER A 44 -23.96 -0.17 -10.15
C SER A 44 -24.51 1.18 -10.62
N TYR A 45 -24.70 2.15 -9.71
CA TYR A 45 -25.13 3.49 -10.07
C TYR A 45 -24.12 4.18 -10.98
N LYS A 46 -22.83 4.14 -10.64
CA LYS A 46 -21.77 4.75 -11.46
C LYS A 46 -21.72 4.14 -12.86
N LEU A 47 -21.82 2.81 -12.98
CA LEU A 47 -21.82 2.12 -14.27
C LEU A 47 -23.04 2.48 -15.13
N ARG A 48 -24.23 2.54 -14.51
CA ARG A 48 -25.45 2.98 -15.20
C ARG A 48 -25.29 4.39 -15.77
N ILE A 49 -24.82 5.33 -14.96
CA ILE A 49 -24.62 6.71 -15.40
C ILE A 49 -23.55 6.82 -16.49
N LEU A 50 -22.45 6.07 -16.38
CA LEU A 50 -21.44 6.03 -17.44
C LEU A 50 -22.02 5.51 -18.76
N LYS A 51 -22.85 4.46 -18.70
CA LYS A 51 -23.53 3.94 -19.89
C LYS A 51 -24.48 4.97 -20.50
N GLU A 52 -25.35 5.58 -19.69
CA GLU A 52 -26.26 6.64 -20.16
C GLU A 52 -25.50 7.84 -20.73
N PHE A 53 -24.35 8.20 -20.15
CA PHE A 53 -23.50 9.28 -20.65
C PHE A 53 -22.83 8.95 -21.99
N ASP A 54 -22.43 7.68 -22.18
CA ASP A 54 -21.87 7.17 -23.43
C ASP A 54 -22.95 7.07 -24.53
N ASP A 55 -24.18 6.70 -24.17
CA ASP A 55 -25.34 6.57 -25.07
C ASP A 55 -25.90 7.93 -25.55
N CYS A 56 -25.60 9.03 -24.84
CA CYS A 56 -26.04 10.38 -25.21
C CYS A 56 -25.33 10.84 -26.50
N THR A 57 -26.10 10.99 -27.58
CA THR A 57 -25.60 11.37 -28.92
C THR A 57 -25.98 12.78 -29.32
N GLN A 58 -27.06 13.36 -28.77
CA GLN A 58 -27.49 14.69 -29.16
C GLN A 58 -26.69 15.78 -28.43
N PRO A 59 -26.55 16.97 -29.04
CA PRO A 59 -26.02 18.13 -28.36
C PRO A 59 -26.83 18.43 -27.09
N ARG A 60 -26.14 18.75 -25.98
CA ARG A 60 -26.74 19.15 -24.70
C ARG A 60 -27.38 18.03 -23.84
N GLU A 61 -27.64 16.83 -24.38
CA GLU A 61 -28.16 15.68 -23.60
C GLU A 61 -27.27 15.31 -22.42
N LYS A 62 -25.95 15.22 -22.66
CA LYS A 62 -24.96 14.95 -21.62
C LYS A 62 -25.05 15.94 -20.46
N GLY A 63 -25.25 17.21 -20.77
CA GLY A 63 -25.43 18.26 -19.76
C GLY A 63 -26.77 18.17 -19.04
N ALA A 64 -27.85 17.77 -19.72
CA ALA A 64 -29.16 17.57 -19.12
C ALA A 64 -29.14 16.39 -18.13
N LEU A 65 -28.54 15.26 -18.52
CA LEU A 65 -28.32 14.09 -17.68
C LEU A 65 -27.58 14.46 -16.39
N LEU A 66 -26.46 15.19 -16.51
CA LEU A 66 -25.65 15.60 -15.37
C LEU A 66 -26.41 16.50 -14.40
N ARG A 67 -27.22 17.45 -14.90
CA ARG A 67 -28.04 18.31 -14.04
C ARG A 67 -29.15 17.53 -13.34
N ARG A 68 -29.82 16.60 -14.02
CA ARG A 68 -30.85 15.73 -13.44
C ARG A 68 -30.32 14.88 -12.30
N GLU A 69 -29.12 14.33 -12.48
CA GLU A 69 -28.49 13.45 -11.49
C GLU A 69 -27.73 14.24 -10.40
N GLY A 70 -27.56 15.56 -10.55
CA GLY A 70 -26.76 16.41 -9.67
C GLY A 70 -25.27 16.04 -9.71
N LEU A 71 -24.76 15.70 -10.89
CA LEU A 71 -23.38 15.25 -11.12
C LEU A 71 -22.60 16.30 -11.91
N TYR A 72 -21.31 16.38 -11.62
CA TYR A 72 -20.37 17.21 -12.38
C TYR A 72 -19.58 16.36 -13.36
N HIS A 73 -19.07 16.97 -14.42
CA HIS A 73 -18.24 16.29 -15.41
C HIS A 73 -17.00 15.64 -14.78
N SER A 74 -16.43 16.23 -13.72
CA SER A 74 -15.34 15.66 -12.93
C SER A 74 -15.66 14.27 -12.35
N ASN A 75 -16.92 14.03 -11.97
CA ASN A 75 -17.38 12.73 -11.50
C ASN A 75 -17.29 11.69 -12.62
N ILE A 76 -17.77 12.05 -13.82
CA ILE A 76 -17.74 11.17 -15.00
C ILE A 76 -16.31 10.83 -15.39
N CYS A 77 -15.42 11.83 -15.47
CA CYS A 77 -14.00 11.61 -15.76
C CYS A 77 -13.35 10.68 -14.73
N THR A 78 -13.67 10.88 -13.44
CA THR A 78 -13.15 10.04 -12.36
C THR A 78 -13.68 8.62 -12.48
N TRP A 79 -14.97 8.43 -12.75
CA TRP A 79 -15.59 7.12 -12.85
C TRP A 79 -15.18 6.38 -14.13
N SER A 80 -14.91 7.07 -15.24
CA SER A 80 -14.34 6.45 -16.45
C SER A 80 -12.97 5.84 -16.16
N ARG A 81 -12.09 6.58 -15.47
CA ARG A 81 -10.79 6.06 -15.03
C ARG A 81 -10.94 4.89 -14.06
N GLN A 82 -11.94 4.93 -13.16
CA GLN A 82 -12.24 3.81 -12.25
C GLN A 82 -12.74 2.57 -13.02
N ARG A 83 -13.53 2.75 -14.08
CA ARG A 83 -13.97 1.68 -14.99
C ARG A 83 -12.78 1.04 -15.70
N GLU A 84 -11.91 1.84 -16.31
CA GLU A 84 -10.70 1.39 -17.01
C GLU A 84 -9.75 0.62 -16.10
N LYS A 85 -9.65 1.01 -14.83
CA LYS A 85 -8.85 0.31 -13.80
C LYS A 85 -9.52 -0.95 -13.23
N GLY A 86 -10.73 -1.28 -13.67
CA GLY A 86 -11.51 -2.41 -13.15
C GLY A 86 -12.06 -2.21 -11.73
N GLU A 87 -11.95 -1.00 -11.16
CA GLU A 87 -12.35 -0.70 -9.79
C GLU A 87 -13.88 -0.69 -9.61
N LEU A 88 -14.64 -0.42 -10.68
CA LEU A 88 -16.12 -0.43 -10.65
C LEU A 88 -16.73 -1.82 -10.86
N GLN A 89 -16.03 -2.73 -11.53
CA GLN A 89 -16.46 -4.12 -11.69
C GLN A 89 -16.09 -4.97 -10.47
N GLY A 90 -15.05 -4.57 -9.74
CA GLY A 90 -14.65 -5.19 -8.49
C GLY A 90 -15.62 -4.87 -7.35
N LEU A 91 -16.73 -5.61 -7.23
CA LEU A 91 -17.49 -5.72 -5.98
C LEU A 91 -16.68 -6.34 -4.84
N ALA A 92 -15.44 -6.78 -5.08
CA ALA A 92 -14.56 -7.26 -4.04
C ALA A 92 -14.10 -6.08 -3.17
N PRO A 93 -14.42 -6.05 -1.85
CA PRO A 93 -13.79 -5.12 -0.95
C PRO A 93 -12.28 -5.33 -1.02
N LYS A 94 -11.57 -4.41 -1.67
CA LYS A 94 -10.11 -4.38 -1.67
C LYS A 94 -9.70 -4.23 -0.22
N LYS A 95 -9.21 -5.32 0.39
CA LYS A 95 -8.80 -5.34 1.81
C LYS A 95 -7.94 -4.10 2.05
N ARG A 96 -8.45 -3.16 2.86
CA ARG A 96 -7.68 -2.00 3.29
C ARG A 96 -6.54 -2.53 4.15
N GLY A 97 -5.31 -2.16 3.81
CA GLY A 97 -4.10 -2.66 4.47
C GLY A 97 -2.89 -2.68 3.54
N ARG A 98 -1.73 -3.04 4.09
CA ARG A 98 -0.49 -3.21 3.34
C ARG A 98 -0.71 -4.25 2.24
N LYS A 99 -0.49 -3.86 0.97
CA LYS A 99 -0.51 -4.80 -0.16
C LYS A 99 0.45 -5.95 0.16
N ALA A 100 0.03 -7.19 -0.04
CA ALA A 100 0.93 -8.33 0.05
C ALA A 100 2.09 -8.08 -0.94
N LYS A 101 3.33 -8.11 -0.43
CA LYS A 101 4.50 -7.97 -1.29
C LYS A 101 4.50 -9.18 -2.20
N GLU A 102 4.44 -8.98 -3.51
CA GLU A 102 4.58 -10.06 -4.48
C GLU A 102 5.93 -10.72 -4.23
N VAL A 103 5.90 -11.92 -3.65
CA VAL A 103 7.12 -12.71 -3.42
C VAL A 103 7.52 -13.22 -4.79
N ASN A 104 8.64 -12.72 -5.30
CA ASN A 104 9.16 -13.17 -6.59
C ASN A 104 9.43 -14.69 -6.51
N PRO A 105 8.81 -15.53 -7.36
CA PRO A 105 8.99 -16.98 -7.32
C PRO A 105 10.46 -17.40 -7.52
N LEU A 106 11.30 -16.53 -8.10
CA LEU A 106 12.71 -16.78 -8.34
C LEU A 106 13.58 -16.59 -7.09
N THR A 107 13.08 -15.98 -6.01
CA THR A 107 13.89 -15.70 -4.81
C THR A 107 14.44 -16.97 -4.17
N MET A 108 13.66 -18.06 -4.16
CA MET A 108 14.14 -19.36 -3.65
C MET A 108 15.24 -19.95 -4.52
N SER A 109 15.08 -19.87 -5.85
CA SER A 109 16.05 -20.38 -6.82
C SER A 109 17.37 -19.60 -6.76
N VAL A 110 17.30 -18.27 -6.67
CA VAL A 110 18.48 -17.40 -6.53
C VAL A 110 19.24 -17.75 -5.24
N ALA A 111 18.55 -17.85 -4.10
CA ALA A 111 19.20 -18.21 -2.84
C ALA A 111 19.83 -19.62 -2.86
N ARG A 112 19.25 -20.57 -3.61
CA ARG A 112 19.85 -21.90 -3.81
C ARG A 112 21.12 -21.81 -4.66
N LEU A 113 21.06 -21.09 -5.78
CA LEU A 113 22.18 -20.93 -6.70
C LEU A 113 23.35 -20.19 -6.05
N GLU A 114 23.08 -19.17 -5.24
CA GLU A 114 24.12 -18.43 -4.50
C GLU A 114 24.86 -19.32 -3.50
N ARG A 115 24.16 -20.25 -2.83
CA ARG A 115 24.80 -21.20 -1.91
C ARG A 115 25.71 -22.18 -2.66
N GLU A 116 25.25 -22.70 -3.80
CA GLU A 116 26.06 -23.62 -4.60
C GLU A 116 27.29 -22.92 -5.17
N ASN A 117 27.14 -21.70 -5.70
CA ASN A 117 28.27 -20.89 -6.15
C ASN A 117 29.32 -20.67 -5.06
N LYS A 118 28.88 -20.32 -3.84
CA LYS A 118 29.80 -20.16 -2.70
C LYS A 118 30.54 -21.45 -2.38
N ARG A 119 29.83 -22.59 -2.38
CA ARG A 119 30.43 -23.91 -2.11
C ARG A 119 31.45 -24.30 -3.18
N LEU A 120 31.13 -24.08 -4.45
CA LEU A 120 32.02 -24.38 -5.57
C LEU A 120 33.26 -23.50 -5.54
N ASN A 121 33.10 -22.20 -5.29
CA ASN A 121 34.24 -21.28 -5.18
C ASN A 121 35.18 -21.65 -4.03
N GLU A 122 34.65 -22.11 -2.89
CA GLU A 122 35.50 -22.54 -1.77
C GLU A 122 36.30 -23.81 -2.12
N LYS A 123 35.68 -24.78 -2.81
CA LYS A 123 36.41 -25.96 -3.31
C LYS A 123 37.49 -25.59 -4.33
N LEU A 124 37.18 -24.63 -5.20
CA LEU A 124 38.11 -24.14 -6.22
C LEU A 124 39.33 -23.50 -5.53
N ARG A 125 39.09 -22.63 -4.54
CA ARG A 125 40.16 -22.01 -3.73
C ARG A 125 41.04 -23.04 -3.02
N GLN A 126 40.44 -24.08 -2.45
CA GLN A 126 41.20 -25.17 -1.82
C GLN A 126 42.09 -25.91 -2.83
N ALA A 127 41.54 -26.23 -4.01
CA ALA A 127 42.31 -26.88 -5.08
C ALA A 127 43.46 -25.99 -5.58
N GLU A 128 43.21 -24.70 -5.80
CA GLU A 128 44.25 -23.72 -6.17
C GLU A 128 45.36 -23.65 -5.13
N THR A 129 44.99 -23.63 -3.84
CA THR A 129 45.96 -23.61 -2.73
C THR A 129 46.81 -24.88 -2.73
N ILE A 130 46.21 -26.05 -2.94
CA ILE A 130 46.94 -27.33 -3.03
C ILE A 130 47.91 -27.29 -4.21
N ILE A 131 47.47 -26.85 -5.38
CA ILE A 131 48.31 -26.72 -6.58
C ILE A 131 49.48 -25.76 -6.31
N GLU A 132 49.22 -24.63 -5.65
CA GLU A 132 50.26 -23.65 -5.30
C GLU A 132 51.31 -24.24 -4.37
N VAL A 133 50.89 -24.95 -3.32
CA VAL A 133 51.80 -25.64 -2.39
C VAL A 133 52.61 -26.71 -3.12
N GLN A 134 51.98 -27.52 -3.98
CA GLN A 134 52.67 -28.53 -4.78
C GLN A 134 53.75 -27.92 -5.69
N LYS A 135 53.44 -26.81 -6.36
CA LYS A 135 54.39 -26.07 -7.19
C LYS A 135 55.58 -25.57 -6.37
N LYS A 136 55.34 -24.92 -5.22
CA LYS A 136 56.41 -24.42 -4.33
C LYS A 136 57.31 -25.53 -3.81
N ILE A 137 56.75 -26.67 -3.40
CA ILE A 137 57.54 -27.83 -2.95
C ILE A 137 58.43 -28.36 -4.08
N SER A 138 57.89 -28.46 -5.30
CA SER A 138 58.64 -28.91 -6.47
C SER A 138 59.79 -27.97 -6.83
N GLU A 139 59.57 -26.66 -6.74
CA GLU A 139 60.58 -25.63 -6.97
C GLU A 139 61.72 -25.74 -5.96
N ILE A 140 61.40 -25.92 -4.67
CA ILE A 140 62.40 -26.09 -3.60
C ILE A 140 63.19 -27.40 -3.78
N LEU A 141 62.54 -28.48 -4.19
CA LEU A 141 63.14 -29.81 -4.31
C LEU A 141 63.73 -30.11 -5.70
N GLY A 142 63.63 -29.17 -6.66
CA GLY A 142 64.13 -29.34 -8.02
C GLY A 142 63.45 -30.46 -8.82
N ILE A 143 62.22 -30.84 -8.43
CA ILE A 143 61.47 -31.90 -9.10
C ILE A 143 60.82 -31.30 -10.36
N SER A 144 61.01 -31.93 -11.52
CA SER A 144 60.37 -31.52 -12.78
C SER A 144 58.85 -31.70 -12.70
N GLN A 145 58.09 -30.62 -12.92
CA GLN A 145 56.62 -30.64 -12.94
C GLN A 145 56.12 -31.26 -14.25
N PRO A 146 55.09 -32.14 -14.23
CA PRO A 146 54.43 -32.57 -15.46
C PRO A 146 53.64 -31.38 -16.03
N GLU A 147 54.06 -30.91 -17.20
CA GLU A 147 53.41 -29.83 -17.95
C GLU A 147 51.93 -30.15 -18.19
N GLY A 148 51.06 -29.18 -17.87
CA GLY A 148 49.62 -29.37 -17.72
C GLY A 148 48.95 -29.86 -19.00
N VAL A 149 48.09 -30.87 -18.87
CA VAL A 149 47.22 -31.33 -19.95
C VAL A 149 46.22 -30.23 -20.29
N GLU A 150 46.34 -29.70 -21.51
CA GLU A 150 45.43 -28.76 -22.15
C GLU A 150 43.99 -29.31 -22.11
N LYS A 151 43.06 -28.48 -21.63
CA LYS A 151 41.63 -28.80 -21.63
C LYS A 151 41.03 -28.37 -22.97
N SER A 152 40.58 -29.35 -23.78
CA SER A 152 39.65 -29.14 -24.91
C SER A 152 38.24 -28.76 -24.42
#